data_AF-A0A183TX97-F1
#
_entry.id   AF-A0A183TX97-F1
#
_cell.length_a   1.000
_cell.length_b   1.000
_cell.length_c   1.000
_cell.angle_alpha   90.00
_cell.angle_beta   90.00
_cell.angle_gamma   90.00
#
_symmetry.space_group_name_H-M   'P 1'
#
loop_
_entity.id
_entity.type
_entity.pdbx_description
1 polymer ?
#
loop_
_entity_poly.entity_id
_entity_poly.type
_entity_poly.pdbx_seq_one_letter_code
_entity_poly.pdbx_strand_id
1 'polypeptide(L)'
;MSVSFELFGNERFKASKVYGDTIIQMALQLAFYRTHGKLAPAYETASTRQFFHGRTETVRSCTAPLAKLVRLIVDDHKDVLRSAFVEAYETHNRLMNEAMEGKGKSLQQFLRSFVGYDIDGSYGYVSPMCEDGYGAFYKIGPNRYVFYSYFKLTDLRQMGNNIKWSLEYLSQFFPISSRV
;
A
#
# COMPACT_ATOMS: atom_id res chain seq x y z
N MET A 1 -10.08 0.13 -15.28
CA MET A 1 -8.97 -0.59 -15.93
C MET A 1 -8.17 -1.32 -14.84
N SER A 2 -7.57 -2.47 -15.14
CA SER A 2 -6.72 -3.20 -14.20
C SER A 2 -5.29 -3.27 -14.75
N VAL A 3 -4.32 -3.33 -13.84
CA VAL A 3 -2.92 -3.59 -14.17
C VAL A 3 -2.45 -4.76 -13.31
N SER A 4 -1.96 -5.80 -13.95
CA SER A 4 -1.39 -6.97 -13.31
C SER A 4 0.11 -7.02 -13.57
N PHE A 5 0.86 -7.47 -12.58
CA PHE A 5 2.29 -7.73 -12.72
C PHE A 5 2.60 -9.11 -12.15
N GLU A 6 3.38 -9.87 -12.91
CA GLU A 6 4.05 -11.06 -12.41
C GLU A 6 5.30 -10.61 -11.66
N LEU A 7 5.28 -10.87 -10.36
CA LEU A 7 6.28 -10.49 -9.38
C LEU A 7 6.25 -11.56 -8.28
N PHE A 8 7.07 -11.39 -7.25
CA PHE A 8 6.83 -12.12 -6.00
C PHE A 8 5.42 -11.83 -5.47
N GLY A 9 4.87 -12.69 -4.63
CA GLY A 9 3.58 -12.43 -4.00
C GLY A 9 3.56 -12.86 -2.54
N ASN A 10 2.43 -13.40 -2.12
CA ASN A 10 2.19 -13.78 -0.73
C ASN A 10 3.21 -14.82 -0.22
N GLU A 11 3.76 -15.67 -1.11
CA GLU A 11 4.77 -16.66 -0.72
C GLU A 11 6.06 -16.00 -0.21
N ARG A 12 6.53 -14.95 -0.89
CA ARG A 12 7.74 -14.22 -0.47
C ARG A 12 7.51 -13.42 0.79
N PHE A 13 6.34 -12.78 0.94
CA PHE A 13 6.00 -12.05 2.17
C PHE A 13 6.01 -12.97 3.39
N LYS A 14 5.40 -14.16 3.26
CA LYS A 14 5.43 -15.18 4.31
C LYS A 14 6.84 -15.67 4.61
N ALA A 15 7.64 -15.95 3.58
CA ALA A 15 9.02 -16.41 3.75
C ALA A 15 9.90 -15.37 4.48
N SER A 16 9.69 -14.09 4.18
CA SER A 16 10.41 -12.96 4.78
C SER A 16 9.77 -12.44 6.08
N LYS A 17 8.64 -13.02 6.53
CA LYS A 17 7.88 -12.61 7.72
C LYS A 17 7.49 -11.11 7.72
N VAL A 18 7.08 -10.60 6.56
CA VAL A 18 6.62 -9.21 6.39
C VAL A 18 5.14 -9.16 6.01
N TYR A 19 4.45 -8.09 6.42
CA TYR A 19 3.05 -7.83 6.06
C TYR A 19 2.98 -7.28 4.64
N GLY A 20 2.35 -8.04 3.73
CA GLY A 20 2.23 -7.65 2.33
C GLY A 20 1.48 -6.34 2.12
N ASP A 21 0.41 -6.10 2.89
CA ASP A 21 -0.37 -4.86 2.82
C ASP A 21 0.49 -3.63 3.10
N THR A 22 1.28 -3.66 4.19
CA THR A 22 2.20 -2.57 4.56
C THR A 22 3.17 -2.26 3.43
N ILE A 23 3.75 -3.28 2.79
CA ILE A 23 4.65 -3.08 1.65
C ILE A 23 3.93 -2.44 0.46
N ILE A 24 2.71 -2.88 0.15
CA ILE A 24 1.93 -2.31 -0.95
C ILE A 24 1.60 -0.85 -0.69
N GLN A 25 1.20 -0.49 0.53
CA GLN A 25 0.91 0.89 0.89
C GLN A 25 2.14 1.80 0.79
N MET A 26 3.30 1.32 1.22
CA MET A 26 4.57 2.03 1.05
C MET A 26 4.93 2.15 -0.44
N ALA A 27 4.74 1.10 -1.23
CA ALA A 27 5.01 1.10 -2.66
C ALA A 27 4.10 2.07 -3.43
N LEU A 28 2.81 2.16 -3.07
CA LEU A 28 1.88 3.12 -3.66
C LEU A 28 2.30 4.57 -3.43
N GLN A 29 2.78 4.89 -2.22
CA GLN A 29 3.30 6.24 -1.90
C GLN A 29 4.57 6.57 -2.69
N LEU A 30 5.51 5.61 -2.78
CA LEU A 30 6.73 5.78 -3.56
C LEU A 30 6.43 5.92 -5.06
N ALA A 31 5.52 5.11 -5.59
CA ALA A 31 5.09 5.19 -6.98
C ALA A 31 4.40 6.51 -7.30
N PHE A 32 3.56 7.00 -6.40
CA PHE A 32 2.92 8.31 -6.52
C PHE A 32 3.96 9.44 -6.52
N TYR A 33 4.93 9.40 -5.59
CA TYR A 33 6.01 10.38 -5.55
C TYR A 33 6.83 10.39 -6.84
N ARG A 34 7.17 9.23 -7.39
CA ARG A 34 7.88 9.12 -8.68
C ARG A 34 7.08 9.68 -9.85
N THR A 35 5.75 9.65 -9.76
CA THR A 35 4.87 10.12 -10.84
C THR A 35 4.62 11.64 -10.74
N HIS A 36 4.54 12.19 -9.53
CA HIS A 36 4.07 13.56 -9.30
C HIS A 36 5.05 14.48 -8.56
N GLY A 37 6.18 13.96 -8.09
CA GLY A 37 7.18 14.71 -7.30
C GLY A 37 6.76 15.09 -5.88
N LYS A 38 5.59 14.61 -5.42
CA LYS A 38 5.04 14.88 -4.09
C LYS A 38 4.34 13.65 -3.54
N LEU A 39 4.19 13.56 -2.22
CA LEU A 39 3.41 12.49 -1.58
C LEU A 39 1.92 12.80 -1.61
N ALA A 40 1.09 11.77 -1.60
CA ALA A 40 -0.36 11.89 -1.58
C ALA A 40 -0.93 11.65 -0.19
N PRO A 41 -1.96 12.40 0.24
CA PRO A 41 -2.83 11.97 1.32
C PRO A 41 -3.42 10.59 0.97
N ALA A 42 -2.98 9.54 1.66
CA ALA A 42 -3.54 8.19 1.50
C ALA A 42 -4.64 7.91 2.51
N TYR A 43 -5.65 7.21 2.03
CA TYR A 43 -6.70 6.61 2.83
C TYR A 43 -6.57 5.09 2.71
N GLU A 44 -6.51 4.43 3.84
CA GLU A 44 -6.56 2.97 3.93
C GLU A 44 -7.59 2.55 4.97
N THR A 45 -8.32 1.47 4.65
CA THR A 45 -9.42 0.99 5.49
C THR A 45 -8.89 0.00 6.52
N ALA A 46 -9.06 0.29 7.81
CA ALA A 46 -8.86 -0.67 8.89
C ALA A 46 -10.21 -1.23 9.34
N SER A 47 -10.32 -2.55 9.45
CA SER A 47 -11.54 -3.19 9.94
C SER A 47 -11.60 -3.17 11.46
N THR A 48 -12.68 -2.64 12.03
CA THR A 48 -12.94 -2.66 13.48
C THR A 48 -13.91 -3.79 13.87
N ARG A 49 -13.96 -4.88 13.07
CA ARG A 49 -14.91 -6.00 13.23
C ARG A 49 -14.85 -6.70 14.60
N GLN A 50 -13.80 -6.47 15.37
CA GLN A 50 -13.65 -6.99 16.72
C GLN A 50 -14.62 -6.33 17.73
N PHE A 51 -15.17 -5.17 17.39
CA PHE A 51 -16.17 -4.47 18.20
C PHE A 51 -17.59 -4.81 17.71
N PHE A 52 -18.54 -4.86 18.65
CA PHE A 52 -19.95 -5.00 18.34
C PHE A 52 -20.42 -3.80 17.49
N HIS A 53 -21.07 -4.08 16.35
CA HIS A 53 -21.38 -3.09 15.32
C HIS A 53 -20.18 -2.31 14.76
N GLY A 54 -18.97 -2.86 14.87
CA GLY A 54 -17.77 -2.30 14.28
C GLY A 54 -17.91 -2.07 12.78
N ARG A 55 -17.55 -0.87 12.33
CA ARG A 55 -17.53 -0.47 10.92
C ARG A 55 -16.07 -0.52 10.43
N THR A 56 -15.51 0.64 10.14
CA THR A 56 -14.15 0.79 9.63
C THR A 56 -13.52 2.05 10.21
N GLU A 57 -12.23 2.00 10.51
CA GLU A 57 -11.40 3.16 10.82
C GLU A 57 -10.48 3.48 9.64
N THR A 58 -9.86 4.67 9.67
CA THR A 58 -8.95 5.11 8.61
C THR A 58 -7.51 5.07 9.08
N VAL A 59 -6.65 4.39 8.31
CA VAL A 59 -5.20 4.53 8.41
C VAL A 59 -4.74 5.58 7.41
N ARG A 60 -3.95 6.55 7.87
CA ARG A 60 -3.29 7.54 7.02
C ARG A 60 -1.88 7.03 6.70
N SER A 61 -1.78 6.29 5.59
CA SER A 61 -0.54 5.57 5.22
C SER A 61 0.63 6.52 4.87
N CYS A 62 0.35 7.78 4.52
CA CYS A 62 1.36 8.82 4.32
C CYS A 62 1.85 9.38 5.68
N THR A 63 2.85 8.72 6.26
CA THR A 63 3.45 9.10 7.55
C THR A 63 4.75 9.88 7.37
N ALA A 64 5.20 10.60 8.40
CA ALA A 64 6.48 11.31 8.37
C ALA A 64 7.69 10.36 8.17
N PRO A 65 7.77 9.18 8.82
CA PRO A 65 8.82 8.20 8.54
C PRO A 65 8.81 7.68 7.10
N LEU A 66 7.62 7.45 6.52
CA LEU A 66 7.51 7.06 5.12
C LEU A 66 7.97 8.19 4.19
N ALA A 67 7.61 9.44 4.50
CA ALA A 67 8.07 10.59 3.73
C ALA A 67 9.60 10.73 3.75
N LYS A 68 10.22 10.50 4.92
CA LYS A 68 11.66 10.46 5.09
C LYS A 68 12.29 9.35 4.25
N LEU A 69 11.75 8.12 4.30
CA LEU A 69 12.22 7.01 3.47
C LEU A 69 12.17 7.36 1.97
N VAL A 70 11.06 7.90 1.48
CA VAL A 70 10.90 8.25 0.06
C VAL A 70 11.94 9.28 -0.38
N ARG A 71 12.20 10.31 0.44
CA ARG A 71 13.26 11.30 0.17
C ARG A 71 14.64 10.64 0.10
N LEU A 72 14.99 9.81 1.09
CA LEU A 72 16.27 9.11 1.10
C LEU A 72 16.46 8.18 -0.11
N ILE A 73 15.38 7.56 -0.61
CA ILE A 73 15.42 6.72 -1.83
C ILE A 73 15.70 7.57 -3.07
N VAL A 74 15.10 8.76 -3.14
CA VAL A 74 15.23 9.68 -4.28
C VAL A 74 16.62 10.34 -4.32
N ASP A 75 17.15 10.67 -3.14
CA ASP A 75 18.46 11.32 -2.96
C ASP A 75 19.63 10.30 -2.93
N ASP A 76 19.37 9.00 -3.13
CA ASP A 76 20.34 7.89 -3.16
C ASP A 76 21.21 7.72 -1.89
N HIS A 77 20.65 8.02 -0.71
CA HIS A 77 21.34 7.90 0.59
C HIS A 77 21.33 6.47 1.15
N LYS A 78 22.10 5.56 0.52
CA LYS A 78 22.02 4.10 0.75
C LYS A 78 22.33 3.63 2.16
N ASP A 79 23.16 4.34 2.90
CA ASP A 79 23.65 4.00 4.23
C ASP A 79 22.52 3.99 5.29
N VAL A 80 21.54 4.88 5.14
CA VAL A 80 20.42 5.04 6.09
C VAL A 80 19.09 4.45 5.60
N LEU A 81 19.04 3.91 4.37
CA LEU A 81 17.79 3.39 3.79
C LEU A 81 17.19 2.25 4.60
N ARG A 82 18.02 1.33 5.10
CA ARG A 82 17.53 0.15 5.82
C ARG A 82 16.87 0.54 7.15
N SER A 83 17.48 1.44 7.91
CA SER A 83 16.90 1.92 9.17
C SER A 83 15.64 2.74 8.93
N ALA A 84 15.63 3.61 7.93
CA ALA A 84 14.44 4.37 7.54
C ALA A 84 13.29 3.47 7.05
N PHE A 85 13.60 2.37 6.35
CA PHE A 85 12.60 1.40 5.91
C PHE A 85 11.93 0.71 7.11
N VAL A 86 12.72 0.25 8.08
CA VAL A 86 12.20 -0.38 9.30
C VAL A 86 11.34 0.62 10.09
N GLU A 87 11.82 1.86 10.24
CA GLU A 87 11.07 2.93 10.94
C GLU A 87 9.71 3.19 10.27
N ALA A 88 9.68 3.29 8.94
CA ALA A 88 8.45 3.50 8.17
C ALA A 88 7.49 2.31 8.25
N TYR A 89 8.03 1.09 8.14
CA TYR A 89 7.28 -0.16 8.20
C TYR A 89 6.61 -0.36 9.57
N GLU A 90 7.38 -0.23 10.65
CA GLU A 90 6.85 -0.40 12.02
C GLU A 90 5.84 0.70 12.38
N THR A 91 6.09 1.94 11.94
CA THR A 91 5.14 3.03 12.14
C THR A 91 3.79 2.74 11.47
N HIS A 92 3.80 2.22 10.25
CA HIS A 92 2.57 1.87 9.54
C HIS A 92 1.81 0.75 10.25
N ASN A 93 2.51 -0.33 10.64
CA ASN A 93 1.88 -1.44 11.37
C ASN A 93 1.28 -1.00 12.70
N ARG A 94 1.99 -0.13 13.44
CA ARG A 94 1.49 0.44 14.69
C ARG A 94 0.20 1.22 14.45
N LEU A 95 0.16 2.08 13.44
CA LEU A 95 -1.06 2.85 13.09
C LEU A 95 -2.21 1.94 12.65
N MET A 96 -1.92 0.88 11.90
CA MET A 96 -2.93 -0.13 11.53
C MET A 96 -3.52 -0.81 12.76
N ASN A 97 -2.68 -1.25 13.70
CA ASN A 97 -3.13 -1.86 14.95
C ASN A 97 -3.95 -0.87 15.80
N GLU A 98 -3.50 0.36 15.95
CA GLU A 98 -4.24 1.42 16.65
C GLU A 98 -5.61 1.68 16.02
N ALA A 99 -5.69 1.72 14.68
CA ALA A 99 -6.94 1.89 13.97
C ALA A 99 -7.88 0.69 14.15
N MET A 100 -7.35 -0.54 14.08
CA MET A 100 -8.15 -1.75 14.34
C MET A 100 -8.70 -1.77 15.77
N GLU A 101 -7.93 -1.30 16.76
CA GLU A 101 -8.32 -1.13 18.17
C GLU A 101 -9.28 0.04 18.42
N GLY A 102 -9.72 0.77 17.39
CA GLY A 102 -10.60 1.93 17.55
C GLY A 102 -9.93 3.14 18.21
N LYS A 103 -8.58 3.14 18.29
CA LYS A 103 -7.76 4.27 18.77
C LYS A 103 -7.31 5.18 17.62
N GLY A 104 -7.78 4.92 16.40
CA GLY A 104 -7.56 5.75 15.23
C GLY A 104 -8.06 7.18 15.46
N LYS A 105 -7.29 8.18 15.04
CA LYS A 105 -7.65 9.60 15.17
C LYS A 105 -8.45 10.13 13.97
N SER A 106 -9.29 9.29 13.34
CA SER A 106 -9.91 9.62 12.06
C SER A 106 -11.42 9.87 12.15
N LEU A 107 -11.85 11.06 11.71
CA LEU A 107 -13.26 11.37 11.49
C LEU A 107 -13.76 10.62 10.24
N GLN A 108 -14.93 10.01 10.40
CA GLN A 108 -15.65 9.19 9.43
C GLN A 108 -15.66 9.81 8.02
N GLN A 109 -15.04 9.13 7.05
CA GLN A 109 -15.21 9.42 5.63
C GLN A 109 -15.81 8.19 4.94
N PHE A 110 -16.91 8.39 4.19
CA PHE A 110 -17.63 7.33 3.50
C PHE A 110 -16.79 6.76 2.35
N LEU A 111 -16.48 5.46 2.42
CA LEU A 111 -15.93 4.70 1.31
C LEU A 111 -17.01 4.38 0.28
N ARG A 112 -16.81 4.81 -0.97
CA ARG A 112 -17.55 4.33 -2.14
C ARG A 112 -16.77 3.20 -2.82
N SER A 113 -16.65 2.07 -2.14
CA SER A 113 -16.08 0.84 -2.70
C SER A 113 -17.20 -0.10 -3.18
N PHE A 114 -16.97 -0.79 -4.29
CA PHE A 114 -17.80 -1.90 -4.76
C PHE A 114 -16.94 -3.17 -4.82
N VAL A 115 -17.53 -4.30 -4.42
CA VAL A 115 -16.90 -5.62 -4.54
C VAL A 115 -17.79 -6.48 -5.44
N GLY A 116 -17.22 -6.97 -6.53
CA GLY A 116 -17.82 -7.95 -7.44
C GLY A 116 -17.14 -9.31 -7.31
N TYR A 117 -17.76 -10.33 -7.89
CA TYR A 117 -17.24 -11.70 -7.94
C TYR A 117 -17.18 -12.15 -9.40
N ASP A 118 -16.10 -12.83 -9.75
CA ASP A 118 -15.91 -13.49 -11.06
C ASP A 118 -15.43 -14.94 -10.83
N ILE A 119 -15.30 -15.71 -11.91
CA ILE A 119 -14.83 -17.12 -11.91
C ILE A 119 -13.43 -17.28 -11.27
N ASP A 120 -12.60 -16.24 -11.31
CA ASP A 120 -11.27 -16.18 -10.69
C ASP A 120 -11.26 -15.57 -9.26
N GLY A 121 -12.44 -15.35 -8.68
CA GLY A 121 -12.67 -14.83 -7.34
C GLY A 121 -13.17 -13.38 -7.29
N SER A 122 -13.08 -12.73 -6.13
CA SER A 122 -13.53 -11.35 -5.96
C SER A 122 -12.61 -10.32 -6.62
N TYR A 123 -13.21 -9.32 -7.23
CA TYR A 123 -12.56 -8.08 -7.68
C TYR A 123 -13.26 -6.90 -7.03
N GLY A 124 -12.51 -5.85 -6.71
CA GLY A 124 -13.03 -4.64 -6.12
C GLY A 124 -12.66 -3.44 -6.95
N TYR A 125 -13.46 -2.40 -6.84
CA TYR A 125 -13.15 -1.11 -7.44
C TYR A 125 -13.52 0.01 -6.50
N VAL A 126 -12.70 1.05 -6.51
CA VAL A 126 -12.92 2.27 -5.74
C VAL A 126 -12.77 3.42 -6.72
N SER A 127 -13.79 4.26 -6.81
CA SER A 127 -13.68 5.52 -7.54
C SER A 127 -12.82 6.50 -6.74
N PRO A 128 -12.06 7.39 -7.39
CA PRO A 128 -11.33 8.42 -6.68
C PRO A 128 -12.30 9.32 -5.92
N MET A 129 -11.93 9.69 -4.69
CA MET A 129 -12.77 10.52 -3.81
C MET A 129 -12.67 12.02 -4.14
N CYS A 130 -11.70 12.42 -4.95
CA CYS A 130 -11.54 13.77 -5.48
C CYS A 130 -11.29 13.73 -7.00
N GLU A 131 -11.51 14.84 -7.68
CA GLU A 131 -11.40 14.92 -9.14
C GLU A 131 -9.99 14.59 -9.65
N ASP A 132 -8.97 14.89 -8.84
CA ASP A 132 -7.55 14.63 -9.06
C ASP A 132 -7.03 13.40 -8.30
N GLY A 133 -7.93 12.59 -7.75
CA GLY A 133 -7.60 11.45 -6.92
C GLY A 133 -7.37 10.16 -7.70
N TYR A 134 -6.93 9.15 -6.94
CA TYR A 134 -6.81 7.77 -7.39
C TYR A 134 -7.64 6.89 -6.48
N GLY A 135 -8.29 5.89 -7.08
CA GLY A 135 -8.93 4.82 -6.33
C GLY A 135 -8.25 3.52 -6.68
N ALA A 136 -7.59 2.88 -5.71
CA ALA A 136 -6.84 1.65 -5.90
C ALA A 136 -7.43 0.54 -5.03
N PHE A 137 -7.77 -0.57 -5.66
CA PHE A 137 -8.06 -1.85 -5.02
C PHE A 137 -7.02 -2.86 -5.48
N TYR A 138 -6.50 -3.69 -4.59
CA TYR A 138 -5.47 -4.66 -4.96
C TYR A 138 -5.73 -6.04 -4.37
N LYS A 139 -5.23 -7.05 -5.07
CA LYS A 139 -5.25 -8.45 -4.63
C LYS A 139 -3.83 -9.02 -4.71
N ILE A 140 -3.39 -9.60 -3.60
CA ILE A 140 -2.09 -10.27 -3.49
C ILE A 140 -2.28 -11.75 -3.83
N GLY A 141 -1.78 -12.18 -4.97
CA GLY A 141 -1.70 -13.59 -5.35
C GLY A 141 -0.45 -14.27 -4.79
N PRO A 142 -0.26 -15.59 -5.00
CA PRO A 142 0.94 -16.31 -4.58
C PRO A 142 2.22 -15.73 -5.21
N ASN A 143 2.17 -15.47 -6.52
CA ASN A 143 3.28 -14.99 -7.37
C ASN A 143 2.81 -13.90 -8.36
N ARG A 144 1.84 -13.08 -7.96
CA ARG A 144 1.36 -11.96 -8.76
C ARG A 144 0.67 -10.90 -7.92
N TYR A 145 0.66 -9.67 -8.41
CA TYR A 145 -0.20 -8.60 -7.91
C TYR A 145 -1.21 -8.22 -8.97
N VAL A 146 -2.44 -7.97 -8.53
CA VAL A 146 -3.47 -7.40 -9.40
C VAL A 146 -3.96 -6.12 -8.77
N PHE A 147 -3.74 -5.00 -9.47
CA PHE A 147 -4.25 -3.69 -9.11
C PHE A 147 -5.44 -3.36 -10.00
N TYR A 148 -6.58 -3.09 -9.39
CA TYR A 148 -7.78 -2.56 -10.03
C TYR A 148 -7.85 -1.09 -9.65
N SER A 149 -7.67 -0.21 -10.62
CA SER A 149 -7.59 1.22 -10.28
C SER A 149 -8.16 2.11 -11.36
N TYR A 150 -8.59 3.27 -10.92
CA TYR A 150 -8.98 4.38 -11.78
C TYR A 150 -8.03 5.53 -11.58
N PHE A 151 -7.30 5.84 -12.65
CA PHE A 151 -6.38 6.97 -12.71
C PHE A 151 -6.98 7.96 -13.71
N LYS A 152 -7.77 8.92 -13.22
CA LYS A 152 -8.52 9.86 -14.09
C LYS A 152 -7.58 10.82 -14.83
N LEU A 153 -6.49 11.23 -14.18
CA LEU A 153 -5.57 12.27 -14.67
C LEU A 153 -4.18 11.75 -15.08
N THR A 154 -3.92 10.45 -15.01
CA THR A 154 -2.56 9.92 -15.20
C THR A 154 -2.56 8.62 -15.97
N ASP A 155 -1.54 8.45 -16.80
CA ASP A 155 -1.35 7.24 -17.57
C ASP A 155 -1.23 6.03 -16.64
N LEU A 156 -2.20 5.12 -16.77
CA LEU A 156 -2.24 3.82 -16.10
C LEU A 156 -0.96 3.02 -16.27
N ARG A 157 -0.32 3.09 -17.44
CA ARG A 157 0.93 2.38 -17.72
C ARG A 157 2.08 2.99 -16.93
N GLN A 158 2.17 4.32 -16.89
CA GLN A 158 3.23 5.01 -16.15
C GLN A 158 3.14 4.72 -14.65
N MET A 159 1.95 4.89 -14.06
CA MET A 159 1.74 4.59 -12.65
C MET A 159 1.95 3.11 -12.37
N GLY A 160 1.47 2.24 -13.26
CA GLY A 160 1.71 0.81 -13.16
C GLY A 160 3.20 0.44 -13.11
N ASN A 161 4.00 0.99 -14.03
CA ASN A 161 5.45 0.77 -14.05
C ASN A 161 6.13 1.29 -12.77
N ASN A 162 5.70 2.44 -12.25
CA ASN A 162 6.21 2.98 -11.00
C ASN A 162 5.83 2.08 -9.80
N ILE A 163 4.61 1.54 -9.74
CA ILE A 163 4.21 0.57 -8.71
C ILE A 163 5.07 -0.69 -8.78
N LYS A 164 5.26 -1.26 -9.99
CA LYS A 164 6.10 -2.44 -10.19
C LYS A 164 7.53 -2.19 -9.68
N TRP A 165 8.14 -1.08 -10.12
CA TRP A 165 9.47 -0.68 -9.69
C TRP A 165 9.55 -0.50 -8.17
N SER A 166 8.56 0.16 -7.55
CA SER A 166 8.54 0.38 -6.11
C SER A 166 8.45 -0.92 -5.32
N LEU A 167 7.65 -1.89 -5.77
CA LEU A 167 7.57 -3.21 -5.15
C LEU A 167 8.89 -3.97 -5.24
N GLU A 168 9.51 -3.99 -6.42
CA GLU A 168 10.83 -4.61 -6.63
C GLU A 168 11.89 -3.96 -5.75
N TYR A 169 11.95 -2.63 -5.74
CA TYR A 169 12.92 -1.86 -4.96
C TYR A 169 12.77 -2.12 -3.46
N LEU A 170 11.55 -2.05 -2.91
CA LEU A 170 11.34 -2.30 -1.49
C LEU A 170 11.66 -3.75 -1.09
N SER A 171 11.57 -4.69 -2.04
CA SER A 171 11.86 -6.10 -1.78
C SER A 171 13.32 -6.39 -1.39
N GLN A 172 14.24 -5.46 -1.68
CA GLN A 172 15.65 -5.56 -1.28
C GLN A 172 15.84 -5.41 0.25
N PHE A 173 14.88 -4.80 0.94
CA PHE A 173 14.94 -4.59 2.39
C PHE A 173 14.37 -5.75 3.18
N PHE A 174 13.71 -6.70 2.52
CA PHE A 174 13.11 -7.84 3.20
C PHE A 174 14.18 -8.66 3.91
N PRO A 175 13.90 -9.17 5.12
CA PRO A 175 14.78 -10.12 5.77
C PRO A 175 15.03 -11.32 4.85
N ILE A 176 16.30 -11.72 4.74
CA ILE A 176 16.66 -12.98 4.09
C ILE A 176 16.13 -14.08 5.02
N SER A 177 15.27 -14.94 4.48
CA SER A 177 14.80 -16.11 5.21
C SER A 177 15.98 -17.06 5.39
N SER A 178 16.59 -17.05 6.58
CA SER A 178 17.48 -18.13 7.00
C SER A 178 16.60 -19.37 7.13
N ARG A 179 16.65 -20.27 6.14
CA ARG A 179 16.15 -21.63 6.33
C ARG A 179 16.92 -22.22 7.52
N VAL A 180 16.24 -22.41 8.64
CA VAL A 180 16.65 -23.35 9.70
C VAL A 180 15.76 -24.57 9.55
#